data_AF-A0A1Q3JPA3-F1
#
_entry.id   AF-A0A1Q3JPA3-F1
#
_cell.length_a   1.000
_cell.length_b   1.000
_cell.length_c   1.000
_cell.angle_alpha   90.00
_cell.angle_beta   90.00
_cell.angle_gamma   90.00
#
_symmetry.space_group_name_H-M   'P 1'
#
loop_
_entity.id
_entity.type
_entity.pdbx_description
1 polymer ?
#
loop_
_entity_poly.entity_id
_entity_poly.type
_entity_poly.pdbx_seq_one_letter_code
_entity_poly.pdbx_strand_id
1 'polypeptide(L)'
;MTLDYLPGGSMGRVIAEGGLVGVGRPVGQETTRPAAAAPAAGAAPATPRPDPGMSAWKHNDWNTIRIRVEGDTPHFTVWINGVQTMDLQEAANRAAGGMVTGPIALQVHGGPHRWLPGNFWRWRNIGIKELP
;
A
#
# COMPACT_ATOMS: atom_id res chain seq x y z
N MET A 1 -0.68 -2.65 4.33
CA MET A 1 -0.70 -2.27 2.90
C MET A 1 -2.08 -2.54 2.33
N THR A 2 -2.56 -1.75 1.36
CA THR A 2 -3.83 -1.97 0.68
C THR A 2 -3.69 -2.88 -0.52
N LEU A 3 -4.72 -3.69 -0.77
CA LEU A 3 -4.91 -4.50 -1.96
C LEU A 3 -6.34 -4.27 -2.47
N ASP A 4 -6.57 -3.15 -3.15
CA ASP A 4 -7.84 -2.77 -3.75
C ASP A 4 -7.66 -2.49 -5.25
N TYR A 5 -8.02 -3.48 -6.07
CA TYR A 5 -7.88 -3.41 -7.53
C TYR A 5 -9.09 -2.75 -8.21
N LEU A 6 -10.12 -2.36 -7.46
CA LEU A 6 -11.32 -1.72 -7.99
C LEU A 6 -11.06 -0.21 -8.22
N PRO A 7 -11.88 0.47 -9.06
CA PRO A 7 -11.69 1.88 -9.38
C PRO A 7 -11.52 2.77 -8.13
N GLY A 8 -10.53 3.67 -8.17
CA GLY A 8 -10.20 4.57 -7.06
C GLY A 8 -9.46 3.92 -5.89
N GLY A 9 -9.20 2.61 -5.93
CA GLY A 9 -8.38 1.89 -4.95
C GLY A 9 -6.89 1.90 -5.30
N SER A 10 -6.10 1.18 -4.49
CA SER A 10 -4.68 1.01 -4.73
C SER A 10 -4.15 -0.39 -4.40
N MET A 11 -3.09 -0.78 -5.11
CA MET A 11 -2.42 -2.07 -4.93
C MET A 11 -0.99 -1.84 -4.41
N GLY A 12 -0.70 -2.35 -3.21
CA GLY A 12 0.64 -2.30 -2.63
C GLY A 12 1.06 -0.91 -2.16
N ARG A 13 0.14 -0.16 -1.54
CA ARG A 13 0.39 1.13 -0.88
C ARG A 13 0.27 1.02 0.64
N VAL A 14 0.99 1.86 1.35
CA VAL A 14 0.70 2.16 2.77
C VAL A 14 -0.31 3.30 2.80
N ILE A 15 -1.30 3.16 3.67
CA ILE A 15 -2.45 4.05 3.81
C ILE A 15 -2.67 4.37 5.28
N ALA A 16 -3.33 5.49 5.53
CA ALA A 16 -3.90 5.81 6.83
C ALA A 16 -5.33 5.26 6.93
N GLU A 17 -5.60 4.52 8.00
CA GLU A 17 -6.93 4.11 8.44
C GLU A 17 -7.19 4.56 9.87
N GLY A 18 -8.46 4.66 10.27
CA GLY A 18 -8.84 4.90 11.67
C GLY A 18 -8.40 6.24 12.27
N GLY A 19 -8.15 7.27 11.45
CA GLY A 19 -7.74 8.59 11.92
C GLY A 19 -6.23 8.76 12.16
N LEU A 20 -5.40 7.81 11.70
CA LEU A 20 -3.95 8.00 11.64
C LEU A 20 -3.61 9.20 10.74
N VAL A 21 -2.94 10.22 11.30
CA VAL A 21 -2.56 11.43 10.58
C VAL A 21 -1.10 11.33 10.11
N GLY A 22 -0.86 11.60 8.83
CA GLY A 22 0.49 11.70 8.27
C GLY A 22 1.17 10.37 7.96
N VAL A 23 0.41 9.28 7.84
CA VAL A 23 0.87 7.97 7.29
C VAL A 23 0.18 7.76 5.95
N GLY A 24 0.93 7.60 4.86
CA GLY A 24 0.35 7.35 3.54
C GLY A 24 -0.78 8.34 3.13
N ARG A 25 -1.66 7.93 2.22
CA ARG A 25 -2.92 8.64 1.92
C ARG A 25 -4.10 7.94 2.60
N PRO A 26 -5.20 8.64 2.93
CA PRO A 26 -6.42 8.00 3.42
C PRO A 26 -6.97 6.97 2.42
N VAL A 27 -7.65 5.93 2.93
CA VAL A 27 -8.41 4.97 2.10
C VAL A 27 -9.37 5.70 1.18
N GLY A 28 -9.39 5.33 -0.10
CA GLY A 28 -10.25 5.94 -1.12
C GLY A 28 -9.76 7.30 -1.62
N GLN A 29 -8.65 7.82 -1.09
CA GLN A 29 -7.92 8.97 -1.63
C GLN A 29 -6.56 8.55 -2.23
N GLU A 30 -6.39 7.27 -2.50
CA GLU A 30 -5.18 6.71 -3.11
C GLU A 30 -5.14 7.04 -4.60
N THR A 31 -5.05 8.33 -4.94
CA THR A 31 -4.92 8.69 -6.36
C THR A 31 -3.60 8.12 -6.91
N THR A 32 -3.65 7.62 -8.14
CA THR A 32 -2.55 6.99 -8.89
C THR A 32 -1.34 7.90 -9.16
N ARG A 33 -1.34 9.12 -8.62
CA ARG A 33 -0.26 10.08 -8.76
C ARG A 33 0.73 9.92 -7.61
N PRO A 34 2.00 9.55 -7.87
CA PRO A 34 3.07 9.80 -6.91
C PRO A 34 3.03 11.27 -6.49
N ALA A 35 3.54 11.60 -5.30
CA ALA A 35 3.91 12.99 -5.03
C ALA A 35 5.01 13.36 -6.02
N ALA A 36 4.63 13.89 -7.18
CA ALA A 36 5.56 14.53 -8.08
C ALA A 36 6.10 15.76 -7.35
N ALA A 37 7.42 15.98 -7.44
CA ALA A 37 7.96 17.30 -7.22
C ALA A 37 7.10 18.31 -7.98
N ALA A 38 6.82 19.47 -7.36
CA ALA A 38 6.04 20.52 -8.00
C ALA A 38 6.55 20.71 -9.45
N PRO A 39 5.67 20.66 -10.46
CA PRO A 39 6.13 20.79 -11.83
C PRO A 39 6.83 22.14 -11.97
N ALA A 40 7.99 22.15 -12.63
CA ALA A 40 8.57 23.39 -13.11
C ALA A 40 7.49 24.14 -13.92
N ALA A 41 7.32 25.44 -13.64
CA ALA A 41 6.32 26.27 -14.30
C ALA A 41 6.46 26.14 -15.82
N GLY A 42 5.44 25.57 -16.48
CA GLY A 42 5.40 25.39 -17.94
C GLY A 42 5.33 23.94 -18.45
N ALA A 43 5.38 22.91 -17.60
CA ALA A 43 5.21 21.54 -18.05
C ALA A 43 3.74 21.24 -18.44
N ALA A 44 3.52 20.72 -19.66
CA ALA A 44 2.23 20.20 -20.11
C ALA A 44 1.70 19.14 -19.11
N PRO A 45 0.37 18.97 -18.95
CA PRO A 45 -0.17 17.98 -18.03
C PRO A 45 0.36 16.59 -18.42
N ALA A 46 1.14 15.99 -17.51
CA ALA A 46 1.66 14.65 -17.68
C ALA A 46 0.49 13.68 -17.90
N THR A 47 0.58 12.85 -18.94
CA THR A 47 -0.31 11.71 -19.12
C THR A 47 -0.30 10.87 -17.83
N PRO A 48 -1.46 10.44 -17.30
CA PRO A 48 -1.47 9.62 -16.10
C PRO A 48 -0.67 8.34 -16.35
N ARG A 49 0.48 8.20 -15.66
CA ARG A 49 1.22 6.93 -15.68
C ARG A 49 0.36 5.88 -14.97
N PRO A 50 0.19 4.68 -15.53
CA PRO A 50 -0.48 3.58 -14.84
C PRO A 50 0.12 3.35 -13.46
N ASP A 51 -0.71 3.11 -12.45
CA ASP A 51 -0.22 2.78 -11.12
C ASP A 51 0.61 1.47 -11.19
N PRO A 52 1.86 1.46 -10.71
CA PRO A 52 2.72 0.28 -10.80
C PRO A 52 2.15 -0.97 -10.14
N GLY A 53 1.41 -0.81 -9.04
CA GLY A 53 0.76 -1.91 -8.35
C GLY A 53 -0.42 -2.47 -9.14
N MET A 54 -1.25 -1.59 -9.69
CA MET A 54 -2.35 -1.99 -10.58
C MET A 54 -1.84 -2.72 -11.83
N SER A 55 -0.71 -2.25 -12.39
CA SER A 55 -0.11 -2.85 -13.57
C SER A 55 0.54 -4.20 -13.28
N ALA A 56 1.11 -4.37 -12.08
CA ALA A 56 1.73 -5.61 -11.65
C ALA A 56 0.71 -6.68 -11.20
N TRP A 57 -0.50 -6.28 -10.83
CA TRP A 57 -1.52 -7.18 -10.30
C TRP A 57 -2.11 -8.10 -11.39
N LYS A 58 -2.17 -9.39 -11.09
CA LYS A 58 -2.83 -10.40 -11.92
C LYS A 58 -4.21 -10.70 -11.34
N HIS A 59 -5.26 -10.22 -12.00
CA HIS A 59 -6.63 -10.49 -11.58
C HIS A 59 -6.95 -11.99 -11.71
N ASN A 60 -7.64 -12.55 -10.71
CA ASN A 60 -8.01 -13.98 -10.63
C ASN A 60 -6.83 -14.98 -10.64
N ASP A 61 -5.63 -14.56 -10.27
CA ASP A 61 -4.45 -15.42 -10.17
C ASP A 61 -3.67 -15.16 -8.87
N TRP A 62 -2.73 -16.04 -8.56
CA TRP A 62 -1.82 -15.88 -7.43
C TRP A 62 -0.80 -14.78 -7.69
N ASN A 63 -0.71 -13.84 -6.75
CA ASN A 63 0.25 -12.75 -6.76
C ASN A 63 1.25 -12.93 -5.61
N THR A 64 2.52 -12.68 -5.87
CA THR A 64 3.55 -12.66 -4.83
C THR A 64 3.65 -11.26 -4.26
N ILE A 65 3.50 -11.14 -2.94
CA ILE A 65 3.71 -9.89 -2.21
C ILE A 65 5.01 -10.02 -1.42
N ARG A 66 5.81 -8.96 -1.44
CA ARG A 66 6.91 -8.77 -0.49
C ARG A 66 6.81 -7.41 0.16
N ILE A 67 7.03 -7.36 1.47
CA ILE A 67 7.10 -6.13 2.25
C ILE A 67 8.41 -6.20 3.03
N ARG A 68 9.18 -5.11 2.99
CA ARG A 68 10.34 -4.88 3.86
C ARG A 68 10.03 -3.66 4.72
N VAL A 69 10.26 -3.78 6.02
CA VAL A 69 10.07 -2.70 6.98
C VAL A 69 11.34 -2.62 7.83
N GLU A 70 11.95 -1.44 7.89
CA GLU A 70 13.24 -1.24 8.55
C GLU A 70 13.20 -0.03 9.49
N GLY A 71 13.90 -0.12 10.62
CA GLY A 71 14.08 0.97 11.58
C GLY A 71 12.86 1.25 12.47
N ASP A 72 13.12 1.91 13.60
CA ASP A 72 12.09 2.33 14.55
C ASP A 72 11.17 3.42 13.98
N THR A 73 11.75 4.31 13.16
CA THR A 73 11.00 5.18 12.25
C THR A 73 10.92 4.48 10.89
N PRO A 74 9.77 3.90 10.53
CA PRO A 74 9.75 2.82 9.57
C PRO A 74 10.02 3.29 8.14
N HIS A 75 10.94 2.57 7.48
CA HIS A 75 11.13 2.60 6.04
C HIS A 75 10.42 1.41 5.40
N PHE A 76 9.40 1.67 4.58
CA PHE A 76 8.64 0.65 3.88
C PHE A 76 9.10 0.51 2.44
N THR A 77 9.37 -0.73 2.02
CA THR A 77 9.47 -1.07 0.60
C THR A 77 8.51 -2.21 0.29
N VAL A 78 7.71 -2.06 -0.78
CA VAL A 78 6.66 -3.01 -1.16
C VAL A 78 6.87 -3.45 -2.61
N TRP A 79 6.69 -4.75 -2.84
CA TRP A 79 6.72 -5.35 -4.17
C TRP A 79 5.49 -6.22 -4.41
N ILE A 80 4.98 -6.16 -5.64
CA ILE A 80 3.96 -7.07 -6.18
C ILE A 80 4.56 -7.74 -7.41
N ASN A 81 4.60 -9.08 -7.43
CA ASN A 81 5.17 -9.87 -8.53
C ASN A 81 6.58 -9.42 -8.96
N GLY A 82 7.40 -9.01 -7.98
CA GLY A 82 8.77 -8.51 -8.20
C GLY A 82 8.85 -7.04 -8.63
N VAL A 83 7.75 -6.40 -8.99
CA VAL A 83 7.69 -4.96 -9.31
C VAL A 83 7.63 -4.18 -8.01
N GLN A 84 8.60 -3.28 -7.78
CA GLN A 84 8.56 -2.38 -6.63
C GLN A 84 7.42 -1.39 -6.83
N THR A 85 6.40 -1.50 -5.99
CA THR A 85 5.25 -0.61 -6.05
C THR A 85 5.50 0.64 -5.24
N MET A 86 6.18 0.55 -4.11
CA MET A 86 6.34 1.64 -3.16
C MET A 86 7.70 1.60 -2.46
N ASP A 87 8.21 2.79 -2.18
CA ASP A 87 9.37 3.07 -1.34
C ASP A 87 9.04 4.32 -0.51
N LEU A 88 8.90 4.17 0.81
CA LEU A 88 8.39 5.22 1.68
C LEU A 88 9.15 5.24 3.01
N GLN A 89 9.93 6.29 3.23
CA GLN A 89 10.47 6.63 4.54
C GLN A 89 9.44 7.47 5.30
N GLU A 90 8.99 6.98 6.46
CA GLU A 90 8.18 7.79 7.36
C GLU A 90 9.03 8.86 8.06
N ALA A 91 8.42 10.01 8.35
CA ALA A 91 9.08 11.08 9.09
C ALA A 91 9.16 10.82 10.61
N ALA A 92 8.27 9.96 11.13
CA ALA A 92 8.21 9.59 12.55
C ALA A 92 7.50 8.25 12.74
N ASN A 93 7.83 7.53 13.81
CA ASN A 93 7.02 6.41 14.28
C ASN A 93 5.68 6.92 14.85
N ARG A 94 4.57 6.47 14.26
CA ARG A 94 3.21 6.85 14.65
C ARG A 94 2.42 5.68 15.26
N ALA A 95 3.08 4.56 15.52
CA ALA A 95 2.48 3.46 16.26
C ALA A 95 2.05 3.95 17.66
N ALA A 96 0.95 3.40 18.17
CA ALA A 96 0.46 3.71 19.51
C ALA A 96 1.58 3.48 20.54
N GLY A 97 1.85 4.48 21.38
CA GLY A 97 2.92 4.40 22.39
C GLY A 97 4.34 4.27 21.82
N GLY A 98 4.56 4.51 20.53
CA GLY A 98 5.88 4.35 19.89
C GLY A 98 6.31 2.89 19.74
N MET A 99 5.35 1.95 19.64
CA MET A 99 5.66 0.53 19.46
C MET A 99 6.54 0.29 18.23
N VAL A 100 7.57 -0.54 18.40
CA VAL A 100 8.48 -0.99 17.32
C VAL A 100 8.36 -2.50 17.05
N THR A 101 7.54 -3.19 17.84
CA THR A 101 7.19 -4.60 17.65
C THR A 101 5.67 -4.77 17.70
N GLY A 102 5.15 -5.77 17.00
CA GLY A 102 3.72 -6.02 16.95
C GLY A 102 3.37 -7.20 16.04
N PRO A 103 2.10 -7.65 16.10
CA PRO A 103 1.64 -8.73 15.23
C PRO A 103 1.51 -8.27 13.77
N ILE A 104 1.59 -9.23 12.85
CA ILE A 104 1.17 -9.06 11.46
C ILE A 104 -0.28 -9.50 11.35
N ALA A 105 -1.12 -8.67 10.74
CA ALA A 105 -2.54 -8.96 10.54
C ALA A 105 -2.91 -8.92 9.05
N LEU A 106 -3.87 -9.77 8.69
CA LEU A 106 -4.59 -9.69 7.42
C LEU A 106 -5.96 -9.05 7.69
N GLN A 107 -6.21 -7.91 7.06
CA GLN A 107 -7.45 -7.19 7.21
C GLN A 107 -8.34 -7.47 5.99
N VAL A 108 -9.62 -7.75 6.24
CA VAL A 108 -10.68 -7.69 5.22
C VAL A 108 -11.50 -6.45 5.52
N HIS A 109 -11.40 -5.44 4.67
CA HIS A 109 -12.15 -4.20 4.85
C HIS A 109 -13.64 -4.45 4.59
N GLY A 110 -14.48 -4.20 5.61
CA GLY A 110 -15.92 -4.35 5.50
C GLY A 110 -16.62 -3.19 4.77
N GLY A 111 -17.95 -3.26 4.67
CA GLY A 111 -18.80 -2.19 4.14
C GLY A 111 -19.55 -2.58 2.86
N PRO A 112 -20.65 -1.86 2.54
CA PRO A 112 -21.59 -2.27 1.50
C PRO A 112 -21.08 -2.09 0.06
N HIS A 113 -19.95 -1.39 -0.13
CA HIS A 113 -19.46 -1.02 -1.47
C HIS A 113 -18.32 -1.91 -1.99
N ARG A 114 -17.44 -2.41 -1.11
CA ARG A 114 -16.25 -3.21 -1.49
C ARG A 114 -16.41 -4.68 -1.10
N TRP A 115 -17.06 -4.97 0.03
CA TRP A 115 -17.31 -6.33 0.52
C TRP A 115 -18.73 -6.79 0.21
N LEU A 116 -18.90 -7.41 -0.96
CA LEU A 116 -20.19 -7.94 -1.43
C LEU A 116 -20.31 -9.44 -1.13
N PRO A 117 -21.54 -9.97 -0.94
CA PRO A 117 -21.76 -11.40 -0.75
C PRO A 117 -21.10 -12.24 -1.86
N GLY A 118 -20.32 -13.25 -1.48
CA GLY A 118 -19.63 -14.15 -2.40
C GLY A 118 -18.20 -13.74 -2.77
N ASN A 119 -17.75 -12.53 -2.44
CA ASN A 119 -16.36 -12.13 -2.61
C ASN A 119 -15.46 -12.85 -1.60
N PHE A 120 -14.23 -13.15 -2.02
CA PHE A 120 -13.23 -13.76 -1.15
C PHE A 120 -11.83 -13.27 -1.49
N TRP A 121 -10.97 -13.30 -0.48
CA TRP A 121 -9.53 -13.26 -0.64
C TRP A 121 -8.95 -14.59 -0.15
N ARG A 122 -7.83 -15.01 -0.74
CA ARG A 122 -7.10 -16.22 -0.34
C ARG A 122 -5.63 -15.89 -0.19
N TRP A 123 -5.03 -16.43 0.85
CA TRP A 123 -3.61 -16.26 1.15
C TRP A 123 -2.97 -17.62 1.35
N ARG A 124 -1.71 -17.76 0.93
CA ARG A 124 -0.89 -18.95 1.15
C ARG A 124 0.58 -18.54 1.23
N ASN A 125 1.42 -19.41 1.79
CA ASN A 125 2.87 -19.22 1.88
C ASN A 125 3.26 -17.91 2.57
N ILE A 126 2.59 -17.59 3.69
CA ILE A 126 2.90 -16.41 4.48
C ILE A 126 4.10 -16.75 5.36
N GLY A 127 5.17 -15.99 5.21
CA GLY A 127 6.38 -16.14 6.00
C GLY A 127 6.94 -14.79 6.43
N ILE A 128 7.66 -14.79 7.55
CA ILE A 128 8.36 -13.63 8.08
C ILE A 128 9.84 -13.99 8.23
N LYS A 129 10.71 -13.01 7.96
CA LYS A 129 12.14 -13.09 8.24
C LYS A 129 12.54 -11.79 8.93
N GLU A 130 13.07 -11.91 10.13
CA GLU A 130 13.68 -10.78 10.84
C GLU A 130 14.93 -10.29 10.08
N LEU A 131 15.13 -8.98 10.10
CA LEU A 131 16.28 -8.35 9.45
C LEU A 131 17.47 -8.33 10.43
N PRO A 132 18.72 -8.37 9.92
CA PRO A 132 19.92 -8.28 10.75
C PRO A 132 20.03 -6.98 11.55
#